data_AF-A0A2C9JL82-F1
#
_entry.id   AF-A0A2C9JL82-F1
#
_cell.length_a   1.000
_cell.length_b   1.000
_cell.length_c   1.000
_cell.angle_alpha   90.00
_cell.angle_beta   90.00
_cell.angle_gamma   90.00
#
_symmetry.space_group_name_H-M   'P 1'
#
loop_
_entity.id
_entity.type
_entity.pdbx_description
1 polymer ?
#
loop_
_entity_poly.entity_id
_entity_poly.type
_entity_poly.pdbx_seq_one_letter_code
_entity_poly.pdbx_strand_id
1 'polypeptide(L)'
;MVAYRTRRLCFLVTLFYLATTQAVILEKTFNDTVALVATLQQRIAELQSNLGDLAKQTQLQQLEVEERVRSEGNSGIKQVRYVAHGTSSYFDYTHANLGVAAIHDHTNYHDTLGMGEVIVVINGVEFRTRHNDYRLVQPDTSTRTFRAVKDIIPPPVPPQVSSKPTVALQILEMREWFKAFKTQNITHRDYRPYFQPVICYMEGFWSLEQNIMEPFKSDRHALFASSWKQLQEQ
;
A
#
# COMPACT_ATOMS: atom_id res chain seq x y z
N MET A 1 -35.35 56.41 72.23
CA MET A 1 -33.95 56.38 71.72
C MET A 1 -33.28 54.99 71.77
N VAL A 2 -33.91 53.95 72.35
CA VAL A 2 -33.33 52.60 72.47
C VAL A 2 -33.53 51.72 71.22
N ALA A 3 -34.65 51.87 70.50
CA ALA A 3 -34.99 51.05 69.33
C ALA A 3 -34.09 51.26 68.07
N TYR A 4 -33.42 52.41 67.95
CA TYR A 4 -32.53 52.71 66.82
C TYR A 4 -31.14 52.08 66.97
N ARG A 5 -30.67 51.86 68.21
CA ARG A 5 -29.38 51.20 68.48
C ARG A 5 -29.44 49.70 68.23
N THR A 6 -30.54 49.05 68.60
CA THR A 6 -30.77 47.61 68.36
C THR A 6 -30.90 47.28 66.87
N ARG A 7 -31.54 48.14 66.07
CA ARG A 7 -31.63 47.93 64.60
C ARG A 7 -30.28 48.04 63.89
N ARG A 8 -29.41 48.98 64.27
CA ARG A 8 -28.05 49.11 63.68
C ARG A 8 -27.14 47.94 64.05
N LEU A 9 -27.21 47.46 65.29
CA LEU A 9 -26.44 46.30 65.72
C LEU A 9 -26.89 45.04 64.98
N CYS A 10 -28.20 44.84 64.82
CA CYS A 10 -28.75 43.71 64.08
C CYS A 10 -28.33 43.75 62.59
N PHE A 11 -28.33 44.92 61.96
CA PHE A 11 -27.92 45.10 60.56
C PHE A 11 -26.42 44.80 60.35
N LEU A 12 -25.57 45.27 61.26
CA LEU A 12 -24.13 45.00 61.23
C LEU A 12 -23.81 43.51 61.43
N VAL A 13 -24.53 42.84 62.34
CA VAL A 13 -24.38 41.39 62.55
C VAL A 13 -24.81 40.61 61.32
N THR A 14 -25.91 40.96 60.66
CA THR A 14 -26.31 40.31 59.39
C THR A 14 -25.32 40.55 58.26
N LEU A 15 -24.77 41.76 58.12
CA LEU A 15 -23.74 42.06 57.11
C LEU A 15 -22.45 41.27 57.35
N PHE A 16 -22.04 41.15 58.62
CA PHE A 16 -20.87 40.36 58.98
C PHE A 16 -21.10 38.87 58.70
N TYR A 17 -22.28 38.35 59.01
CA TYR A 17 -22.66 36.96 58.74
C TYR A 17 -22.76 36.64 57.24
N LEU A 18 -23.26 37.59 56.43
CA LEU A 18 -23.29 37.49 54.97
C LEU A 18 -21.87 37.52 54.37
N ALA A 19 -20.99 38.40 54.86
CA ALA A 19 -19.61 38.48 54.39
C ALA A 19 -18.82 37.21 54.74
N THR A 20 -18.98 36.66 55.94
CA THR A 20 -18.30 35.42 56.36
C THR A 20 -18.83 34.20 55.61
N THR A 21 -20.14 34.07 55.44
CA THR A 21 -20.73 32.97 54.65
C THR A 21 -20.28 33.03 53.19
N GLN A 22 -20.22 34.21 52.58
CA GLN A 22 -19.76 34.37 51.21
C GLN A 22 -18.27 34.05 51.05
N ALA A 23 -17.42 34.42 52.02
CA ALA A 23 -16.01 34.05 52.03
C ALA A 23 -15.81 32.53 52.12
N VAL A 24 -16.56 31.85 53.00
CA VAL A 24 -16.52 30.38 53.15
C VAL A 24 -16.97 29.67 51.87
N ILE A 25 -18.03 30.17 51.21
CA ILE A 25 -18.49 29.61 49.93
C ILE A 25 -17.42 29.81 48.85
N LEU A 26 -16.79 30.99 48.77
CA LEU A 26 -15.76 31.28 47.79
C LEU A 26 -14.54 30.36 47.97
N GLU A 27 -14.09 30.18 49.21
CA GLU A 27 -12.97 29.30 49.57
C GLU A 27 -13.27 27.84 49.24
N LYS A 28 -14.47 27.36 49.59
CA LYS A 28 -14.91 26.01 49.22
C LYS A 28 -14.94 25.84 47.71
N THR A 29 -15.50 26.79 46.97
CA THR A 29 -15.61 26.71 45.51
C THR A 29 -14.22 26.73 44.87
N PHE A 30 -13.30 27.57 45.36
CA PHE A 30 -11.91 27.61 44.90
C PHE A 30 -11.22 26.27 45.14
N ASN A 31 -11.32 25.71 46.35
CA ASN A 31 -10.72 24.42 46.69
C ASN A 31 -11.30 23.27 45.86
N ASP A 32 -12.62 23.24 45.66
CA ASP A 32 -13.31 22.26 44.80
C ASP A 32 -12.82 22.38 43.34
N THR A 33 -12.61 23.61 42.84
CA THR A 33 -12.11 23.86 41.48
C THR A 33 -10.65 23.42 41.32
N VAL A 34 -9.79 23.71 42.31
CA VAL A 34 -8.39 23.27 42.32
C VAL A 34 -8.31 21.74 42.33
N ALA A 35 -9.14 21.07 43.15
CA ALA A 35 -9.22 19.61 43.20
C ALA A 35 -9.69 19.00 41.86
N LEU A 36 -10.67 19.62 41.22
CA LEU A 36 -11.15 19.21 39.89
C LEU A 36 -10.06 19.36 38.83
N VAL A 37 -9.34 20.48 38.79
CA VAL A 37 -8.25 20.71 37.84
C VAL A 37 -7.13 19.69 38.03
N ALA A 38 -6.74 19.41 39.28
CA ALA A 38 -5.76 18.37 39.59
C ALA A 38 -6.21 16.99 39.11
N THR A 39 -7.49 16.64 39.33
CA THR A 39 -8.07 15.38 38.86
C THR A 39 -8.09 15.28 37.33
N LEU A 40 -8.42 16.37 36.63
CA LEU A 40 -8.41 16.41 35.18
C LEU A 40 -6.99 16.29 34.61
N GLN A 41 -6.01 16.95 35.21
CA GLN A 41 -4.61 16.82 34.83
C GLN A 41 -4.11 15.38 34.99
N GLN A 42 -4.48 14.73 36.10
CA GLN A 42 -4.16 13.33 36.32
C GLN A 42 -4.80 12.44 35.25
N ARG A 43 -6.10 12.62 34.96
CA ARG A 43 -6.78 11.84 33.90
C ARG A 43 -6.19 12.07 32.52
N ILE A 44 -5.77 13.29 32.18
CA ILE A 44 -5.10 13.58 30.91
C ILE A 44 -3.76 12.83 30.84
N ALA A 45 -2.97 12.84 31.92
CA ALA A 45 -1.71 12.12 31.97
C ALA A 45 -1.92 10.60 31.84
N GLU A 46 -2.93 10.04 32.52
CA GLU A 46 -3.31 8.63 32.39
C GLU A 46 -3.74 8.27 30.97
N LEU A 47 -4.56 9.11 30.32
CA LEU A 47 -4.97 8.91 28.93
C LEU A 47 -3.80 8.97 27.95
N GLN A 48 -2.87 9.91 28.15
CA GLN A 48 -1.65 10.01 27.34
C GLN A 48 -0.77 8.77 27.51
N SER A 49 -0.62 8.26 28.74
CA SER A 49 0.10 7.02 29.01
C SER A 49 -0.56 5.83 28.32
N ASN A 50 -1.87 5.65 28.49
CA ASN A 50 -2.62 4.57 27.88
C ASN A 50 -2.56 4.61 26.34
N LEU A 51 -2.60 5.81 25.75
CA LEU A 51 -2.43 5.99 24.30
C LEU A 51 -1.03 5.57 23.85
N GLY A 52 0.00 5.94 24.62
CA GLY A 52 1.38 5.52 24.35
C GLY A 52 1.56 4.00 24.42
N ASP A 53 0.97 3.37 25.43
CA ASP A 53 1.01 1.92 25.60
C ASP A 53 0.27 1.20 24.47
N LEU A 54 -0.90 1.70 24.06
CA LEU A 54 -1.66 1.16 22.94
C LEU A 54 -0.90 1.32 21.61
N ALA A 55 -0.28 2.48 21.37
CA ALA A 55 0.52 2.72 20.18
C ALA A 55 1.70 1.75 20.12
N LYS A 56 2.39 1.53 21.24
CA LYS A 56 3.49 0.57 21.36
C LYS A 56 3.01 -0.86 21.13
N GLN A 57 1.88 -1.26 21.72
CA GLN A 57 1.30 -2.59 21.51
C GLN A 57 0.94 -2.82 20.04
N THR A 58 0.36 -1.81 19.38
CA THR A 58 0.02 -1.88 17.95
C THR A 58 1.27 -2.04 17.09
N GLN A 59 2.34 -1.29 17.39
CA GLN A 59 3.62 -1.44 16.71
C GLN A 59 4.23 -2.84 16.91
N LEU A 60 4.15 -3.39 18.12
CA LEU A 60 4.65 -4.74 18.40
C LEU A 60 3.83 -5.82 17.69
N GLN A 61 2.51 -5.68 17.61
CA GLN A 61 1.66 -6.60 16.85
C GLN A 61 1.99 -6.57 15.35
N GLN A 62 2.21 -5.38 14.79
CA GLN A 62 2.62 -5.24 13.40
C GLN A 62 4.01 -5.88 13.16
N LEU A 63 4.96 -5.65 14.09
CA LEU A 63 6.27 -6.28 14.04
C LEU A 63 6.17 -7.81 14.12
N GLU A 64 5.34 -8.36 15.00
CA GLU A 64 5.14 -9.81 15.12
C GLU A 64 4.60 -10.41 13.80
N VAL A 65 3.62 -9.76 13.18
CA VAL A 65 3.07 -10.20 11.88
C VAL A 65 4.15 -10.17 10.81
N GLU A 66 4.94 -9.10 10.72
CA GLU A 66 6.04 -9.00 9.75
C GLU A 66 7.16 -10.01 10.03
N GLU A 67 7.57 -10.18 11.29
CA GLU A 67 8.58 -11.16 11.68
C GLU A 67 8.11 -12.59 11.44
N ARG A 68 6.82 -12.90 11.64
CA ARG A 68 6.24 -14.18 11.24
C ARG A 68 6.39 -14.39 9.74
N VAL A 69 6.02 -13.41 8.92
CA VAL A 69 6.14 -13.51 7.46
C VAL A 69 7.61 -13.60 7.02
N ARG A 70 8.54 -12.88 7.67
CA ARG A 70 10.00 -12.98 7.43
C ARG A 70 10.57 -14.34 7.83
N SER A 71 10.19 -14.85 9.00
CA SER A 71 10.67 -16.13 9.54
C SER A 71 10.11 -17.34 8.80
N GLU A 72 8.93 -17.22 8.18
CA GLU A 72 8.43 -18.17 7.20
C GLU A 72 9.28 -18.21 5.92
N GLY A 73 10.18 -17.24 5.70
CA GLY A 73 11.21 -17.27 4.66
C GLY A 73 10.68 -17.12 3.23
N ASN A 74 9.40 -16.85 3.06
CA ASN A 74 8.73 -16.92 1.77
C ASN A 74 8.56 -15.52 1.17
N SER A 75 9.42 -15.17 0.21
CA SER A 75 9.10 -14.11 -0.76
C SER A 75 8.38 -14.72 -1.96
N GLY A 76 7.38 -14.03 -2.49
CA GLY A 76 6.62 -14.53 -3.63
C GLY A 76 5.23 -13.92 -3.75
N ILE A 77 4.48 -14.41 -4.74
CA ILE A 77 3.09 -14.02 -4.95
C ILE A 77 2.23 -14.81 -3.97
N LYS A 78 1.61 -14.11 -3.04
CA LYS A 78 0.67 -14.68 -2.06
C LYS A 78 -0.69 -14.91 -2.72
N GLN A 79 -1.15 -13.93 -3.49
CA GLN A 79 -2.49 -13.93 -4.05
C GLN A 79 -2.57 -13.06 -5.30
N VAL A 80 -3.42 -13.44 -6.24
CA VAL A 80 -3.83 -12.60 -7.37
C VAL A 80 -5.29 -12.17 -7.17
N ARG A 81 -5.78 -11.23 -7.97
CA ARG A 81 -7.17 -10.77 -7.91
C ARG A 81 -8.16 -11.94 -7.83
N TYR A 82 -9.00 -11.93 -6.79
CA TYR A 82 -10.06 -12.91 -6.62
C TYR A 82 -11.17 -12.67 -7.64
N VAL A 83 -11.50 -13.69 -8.42
CA VAL A 83 -12.66 -13.66 -9.34
C VAL A 83 -13.63 -14.82 -9.03
N ALA A 84 -13.13 -15.91 -8.44
CA ALA A 84 -13.95 -17.00 -7.92
C ALA A 84 -13.29 -17.65 -6.69
N HIS A 85 -14.09 -18.37 -5.92
CA HIS A 85 -13.71 -19.15 -4.75
C HIS A 85 -14.38 -20.51 -4.84
N GLY A 86 -13.79 -21.55 -4.26
CA GLY A 86 -14.42 -22.85 -4.15
C GLY A 86 -14.29 -23.44 -2.76
N THR A 87 -14.92 -24.60 -2.55
CA THR A 87 -14.90 -25.31 -1.26
C THR A 87 -13.55 -25.96 -0.95
N SER A 88 -12.50 -25.70 -1.74
CA SER A 88 -11.19 -26.34 -1.62
C SER A 88 -10.10 -25.40 -2.13
N SER A 89 -8.92 -25.45 -1.53
CA SER A 89 -7.83 -24.49 -1.75
C SER A 89 -7.30 -24.44 -3.19
N TYR A 90 -7.51 -25.48 -4.01
CA TYR A 90 -7.11 -25.47 -5.42
C TYR A 90 -8.04 -24.64 -6.31
N PHE A 91 -9.21 -24.23 -5.79
CA PHE A 91 -10.11 -23.28 -6.45
C PHE A 91 -9.76 -21.83 -6.13
N ASP A 92 -8.76 -21.59 -5.27
CA ASP A 92 -8.38 -20.26 -4.84
C ASP A 92 -7.33 -19.64 -5.77
N TYR A 93 -7.50 -18.34 -5.97
CA TYR A 93 -6.67 -17.55 -6.87
C TYR A 93 -5.39 -17.15 -6.13
N THR A 94 -4.42 -18.07 -6.09
CA THR A 94 -3.14 -17.87 -5.39
C THR A 94 -2.12 -17.19 -6.30
N HIS A 95 -1.06 -17.87 -6.74
CA HIS A 95 -0.03 -17.33 -7.64
C HIS A 95 -0.33 -17.57 -9.12
N ALA A 96 -1.26 -18.47 -9.41
CA ALA A 96 -1.68 -18.84 -10.77
C ALA A 96 -3.19 -19.03 -10.84
N ASN A 97 -3.77 -18.66 -11.99
CA ASN A 97 -5.08 -19.12 -12.42
C ASN A 97 -5.17 -19.08 -13.96
N LEU A 98 -5.99 -18.19 -14.56
CA LEU A 98 -6.08 -17.97 -16.01
C LEU A 98 -4.74 -17.49 -16.60
N GLY A 99 -3.87 -16.96 -15.74
CA GLY A 99 -2.46 -16.68 -15.99
C GLY A 99 -1.67 -16.72 -14.68
N VAL A 100 -0.36 -16.87 -14.77
CA VAL A 100 0.55 -16.70 -13.63
C VAL A 100 0.63 -15.21 -13.30
N ALA A 101 0.56 -14.86 -12.01
CA ALA A 101 0.57 -13.46 -11.55
C ALA A 101 -0.53 -12.56 -12.18
N ALA A 102 -1.64 -13.16 -12.63
CA ALA A 102 -2.69 -12.49 -13.39
C ALA A 102 -2.21 -11.77 -14.67
N ILE A 103 -1.09 -12.23 -15.24
CA ILE A 103 -0.56 -11.73 -16.51
C ILE A 103 -1.42 -12.26 -17.65
N HIS A 104 -1.84 -11.37 -18.55
CA HIS A 104 -2.64 -11.67 -19.72
C HIS A 104 -2.27 -10.73 -20.89
N ASP A 105 -2.72 -11.07 -22.09
CA ASP A 105 -2.34 -10.33 -23.28
C ASP A 105 -3.18 -9.05 -23.46
N HIS A 106 -2.53 -8.01 -23.94
CA HIS A 106 -3.15 -6.78 -24.46
C HIS A 106 -2.68 -6.54 -25.88
N THR A 107 -3.03 -7.46 -26.78
CA THR A 107 -2.63 -7.45 -28.20
C THR A 107 -3.07 -6.21 -28.98
N ASN A 108 -3.99 -5.41 -28.44
CA ASN A 108 -4.46 -4.16 -29.02
C ASN A 108 -3.64 -2.92 -28.60
N TYR A 109 -2.64 -3.07 -27.72
CA TYR A 109 -1.77 -1.99 -27.27
C TYR A 109 -0.30 -2.30 -27.54
N HIS A 110 0.50 -1.26 -27.78
CA HIS A 110 1.91 -1.40 -28.14
C HIS A 110 2.74 -1.80 -26.91
N ASP A 111 3.46 -2.92 -27.01
CA ASP A 111 4.32 -3.49 -25.96
C ASP A 111 3.65 -3.61 -24.58
N THR A 112 2.33 -3.74 -24.51
CA THR A 112 1.61 -3.73 -23.23
C THR A 112 1.24 -5.15 -22.82
N LEU A 113 1.56 -5.49 -21.57
CA LEU A 113 1.08 -6.69 -20.91
C LEU A 113 0.05 -6.29 -19.86
N GLY A 114 -1.09 -6.98 -19.87
CA GLY A 114 -2.07 -6.84 -18.81
C GLY A 114 -1.56 -7.56 -17.57
N MET A 115 -1.58 -6.89 -16.43
CA MET A 115 -1.27 -7.52 -15.15
C MET A 115 -2.33 -7.12 -14.12
N GLY A 116 -3.08 -8.12 -13.66
CA GLY A 116 -4.06 -7.91 -12.60
C GLY A 116 -3.43 -7.52 -11.27
N GLU A 117 -4.28 -7.19 -10.30
CA GLU A 117 -3.87 -6.96 -8.92
C GLU A 117 -3.17 -8.20 -8.36
N VAL A 118 -1.98 -8.02 -7.77
CA VAL A 118 -1.25 -9.06 -7.06
C VAL A 118 -0.88 -8.60 -5.65
N ILE A 119 -0.90 -9.54 -4.72
CA ILE A 119 -0.36 -9.37 -3.37
C ILE A 119 0.94 -10.17 -3.34
N VAL A 120 2.04 -9.47 -3.10
CA VAL A 120 3.39 -10.04 -3.04
C VAL A 120 3.99 -9.83 -1.67
N VAL A 121 4.79 -10.78 -1.24
CA VAL A 121 5.65 -10.64 -0.08
C VAL A 121 7.08 -10.47 -0.58
N ILE A 122 7.72 -9.36 -0.23
CA ILE A 122 9.13 -9.08 -0.57
C ILE A 122 9.86 -8.82 0.75
N ASN A 123 10.80 -9.69 1.12
CA ASN A 123 11.55 -9.61 2.38
C ASN A 123 10.64 -9.50 3.62
N GLY A 124 9.53 -10.25 3.58
CA GLY A 124 8.53 -10.35 4.64
C GLY A 124 7.60 -9.14 4.80
N VAL A 125 7.65 -8.20 3.86
CA VAL A 125 6.69 -7.10 3.78
C VAL A 125 5.70 -7.39 2.68
N GLU A 126 4.42 -7.30 3.01
CA GLU A 126 3.33 -7.48 2.05
C GLU A 126 3.10 -6.19 1.26
N PHE A 127 3.11 -6.30 -0.06
CA PHE A 127 2.77 -5.23 -0.99
C PHE A 127 1.57 -5.68 -1.83
N ARG A 128 0.64 -4.76 -2.05
CA ARG A 128 -0.48 -4.96 -2.95
C ARG A 128 -0.36 -4.02 -4.14
N THR A 129 -0.41 -4.58 -5.34
CA THR A 129 -0.50 -3.78 -6.57
C THR A 129 -1.95 -3.44 -6.88
N ARG A 130 -2.14 -2.38 -7.67
CA ARG A 130 -3.38 -2.14 -8.39
C ARG A 130 -3.43 -2.99 -9.67
N HIS A 131 -4.57 -2.93 -10.36
CA HIS A 131 -4.66 -3.43 -11.73
C HIS A 131 -3.77 -2.55 -12.59
N ASN A 132 -2.73 -3.14 -13.16
CA ASN A 132 -1.69 -2.38 -13.81
C ASN A 132 -1.36 -3.03 -15.14
N ASP A 133 -1.79 -2.37 -16.20
CA ASP A 133 -1.35 -2.74 -17.54
C ASP A 133 -0.02 -2.03 -17.77
N TYR A 134 1.05 -2.82 -17.72
CA TYR A 134 2.40 -2.32 -17.82
C TYR A 134 2.88 -2.40 -19.26
N ARG A 135 3.45 -1.29 -19.73
CA ARG A 135 4.27 -1.32 -20.93
C ARG A 135 5.59 -2.01 -20.61
N LEU A 136 6.01 -2.94 -21.46
CA LEU A 136 7.31 -3.58 -21.41
C LEU A 136 8.40 -2.58 -21.72
N VAL A 137 9.28 -2.38 -20.74
CA VAL A 137 10.44 -1.49 -20.80
C VAL A 137 11.64 -2.20 -20.20
N GLN A 138 12.84 -1.68 -20.49
CA GLN A 138 14.08 -2.14 -19.89
C GLN A 138 14.78 -0.98 -19.16
N PRO A 139 15.63 -1.26 -18.16
CA PRO A 139 16.44 -0.23 -17.51
C PRO A 139 17.30 0.53 -18.53
N ASP A 140 17.35 1.86 -18.40
CA ASP A 140 18.25 2.67 -19.21
C ASP A 140 19.63 2.79 -18.54
N THR A 141 20.55 1.92 -18.94
CA THR A 141 21.92 1.90 -18.44
C THR A 141 22.79 3.06 -18.92
N SER A 142 22.30 3.92 -19.82
CA SER A 142 23.04 5.08 -20.30
C SER A 142 23.02 6.27 -19.34
N THR A 143 22.10 6.24 -18.37
CA THR A 143 21.89 7.30 -17.39
C THR A 143 21.97 6.76 -15.96
N ARG A 144 22.23 7.65 -15.00
CA ARG A 144 22.18 7.37 -13.57
C ARG A 144 20.88 7.87 -12.91
N THR A 145 19.95 8.38 -13.71
CA THR A 145 18.65 8.83 -13.20
C THR A 145 17.90 7.63 -12.62
N PHE A 146 17.46 7.77 -11.38
CA PHE A 146 16.69 6.73 -10.70
C PHE A 146 15.44 6.38 -11.50
N ARG A 147 15.18 5.06 -11.68
CA ARG A 147 14.05 4.51 -12.45
C ARG A 147 14.00 4.94 -13.92
N ALA A 148 15.13 5.34 -14.50
CA ALA A 148 15.21 5.57 -15.93
C ALA A 148 14.99 4.27 -16.69
N VAL A 149 14.05 4.31 -17.64
CA VAL A 149 13.67 3.19 -18.48
C VAL A 149 13.65 3.62 -19.93
N LYS A 150 13.84 2.65 -20.83
CA LYS A 150 13.70 2.82 -22.28
C LYS A 150 12.90 1.65 -22.84
N ASP A 151 12.44 1.82 -24.07
CA ASP A 151 11.70 0.78 -24.76
C ASP A 151 12.55 -0.51 -24.88
N ILE A 152 11.89 -1.65 -24.68
CA ILE A 152 12.53 -2.95 -24.89
C ILE A 152 12.81 -3.12 -26.39
N ILE A 153 13.96 -3.69 -26.73
CA ILE A 153 14.26 -4.04 -28.11
C ILE A 153 13.84 -5.50 -28.29
N PRO A 154 12.82 -5.80 -29.12
CA PRO A 154 12.41 -7.17 -29.35
C PRO A 154 13.57 -7.99 -29.95
N PRO A 155 13.66 -9.30 -29.65
CA PRO A 155 14.64 -10.15 -30.29
C PRO A 155 14.42 -10.15 -31.81
N PRO A 156 15.50 -10.30 -32.61
CA PRO A 156 15.38 -10.35 -34.05
C PRO A 156 14.51 -11.53 -34.48
N VAL A 157 13.73 -11.34 -35.53
CA VAL A 157 12.95 -12.41 -36.15
C VAL A 157 13.92 -13.38 -36.87
N PRO A 158 13.72 -14.71 -36.79
CA PRO A 158 14.53 -15.64 -37.54
C PRO A 158 14.56 -15.33 -39.05
N PRO A 159 15.73 -15.29 -39.72
CA PRO A 159 15.83 -14.93 -41.14
C PRO A 159 14.99 -15.81 -42.08
N GLN A 160 14.76 -17.07 -41.70
CA GLN A 160 13.92 -18.03 -42.42
C GLN A 160 12.46 -17.57 -42.50
N VAL A 161 12.01 -16.80 -41.51
CA VAL A 161 10.68 -16.17 -41.51
C VAL A 161 10.70 -14.97 -42.45
N SER A 162 11.59 -13.99 -42.23
CA SER A 162 11.61 -12.74 -43.01
C SER A 162 11.94 -12.92 -44.49
N SER A 163 12.62 -14.01 -44.86
CA SER A 163 12.91 -14.38 -46.26
C SER A 163 11.72 -14.94 -47.04
N LYS A 164 10.58 -15.24 -46.39
CA LYS A 164 9.39 -15.71 -47.12
C LYS A 164 8.76 -14.55 -47.92
N PRO A 165 8.28 -14.81 -49.15
CA PRO A 165 7.84 -13.75 -50.06
C PRO A 165 6.48 -13.13 -49.71
N THR A 166 5.68 -13.78 -48.85
CA THR A 166 4.37 -13.27 -48.45
C THR A 166 4.16 -13.41 -46.95
N VAL A 167 3.38 -12.50 -46.36
CA VAL A 167 3.02 -12.54 -44.93
C VAL A 167 2.39 -13.88 -44.53
N ALA A 168 1.55 -14.48 -45.38
CA ALA A 168 0.97 -15.79 -45.11
C ALA A 168 2.03 -16.89 -44.95
N LEU A 169 3.07 -16.88 -45.80
CA LEU A 169 4.18 -17.83 -45.69
C LEU A 169 5.09 -17.51 -44.50
N GLN A 170 5.27 -16.24 -44.15
CA GLN A 170 5.96 -15.82 -42.93
C GLN A 170 5.25 -16.38 -41.68
N ILE A 171 3.92 -16.26 -41.62
CA ILE A 171 3.10 -16.82 -40.53
C ILE A 171 3.27 -18.32 -40.44
N LEU A 172 3.18 -19.04 -41.56
CA LEU A 172 3.36 -20.50 -41.58
C LEU A 172 4.75 -20.91 -41.09
N GLU A 173 5.79 -20.20 -41.51
CA GLU A 173 7.15 -20.45 -41.02
C GLU A 173 7.28 -20.17 -39.53
N MET A 174 6.77 -19.03 -39.05
CA MET A 174 6.83 -18.67 -37.64
C MET A 174 6.10 -19.69 -36.74
N ARG A 175 5.03 -20.31 -37.25
CA ARG A 175 4.36 -21.42 -36.54
C ARG A 175 5.28 -22.63 -36.37
N GLU A 176 6.16 -22.93 -37.32
CA GLU A 176 7.15 -24.00 -37.16
C GLU A 176 8.20 -23.69 -36.08
N TRP A 177 8.60 -22.42 -35.95
CA TRP A 177 9.45 -21.96 -34.84
C TRP A 177 8.76 -22.12 -33.48
N PHE A 178 7.49 -21.72 -33.37
CA PHE A 178 6.71 -21.93 -32.13
C PHE A 178 6.48 -23.41 -31.82
N LYS A 179 6.26 -24.26 -32.84
CA LYS A 179 6.19 -25.72 -32.65
C LYS A 179 7.49 -26.28 -32.11
N ALA A 180 8.63 -25.91 -32.70
CA ALA A 180 9.96 -26.33 -32.24
C ALA A 180 10.20 -25.92 -30.78
N PHE A 181 9.86 -24.68 -30.40
CA PHE A 181 9.94 -24.20 -29.03
C PHE A 181 9.03 -25.00 -28.09
N LYS A 182 7.76 -25.21 -28.47
CA LYS A 182 6.80 -25.98 -27.66
C LYS A 182 7.26 -27.42 -27.43
N THR A 183 7.83 -28.08 -28.43
CA THR A 183 8.31 -29.47 -28.34
C THR A 183 9.77 -29.59 -27.93
N GLN A 184 10.43 -28.47 -27.62
CA GLN A 184 11.86 -28.40 -27.33
C GLN A 184 12.75 -29.09 -28.39
N ASN A 185 12.35 -29.03 -29.66
CA ASN A 185 13.01 -29.71 -30.78
C ASN A 185 13.91 -28.75 -31.57
N ILE A 186 15.17 -28.65 -31.14
CA ILE A 186 16.17 -27.77 -31.75
C ILE A 186 16.62 -28.21 -33.15
N THR A 187 16.40 -29.47 -33.53
CA THR A 187 16.75 -29.99 -34.87
C THR A 187 15.74 -29.58 -35.94
N HIS A 188 14.49 -29.29 -35.55
CA HIS A 188 13.47 -28.77 -36.46
C HIS A 188 13.69 -27.29 -36.76
N ARG A 189 13.82 -26.47 -35.71
CA ARG A 189 14.22 -25.06 -35.75
C ARG A 189 15.00 -24.74 -34.49
N ASP A 190 16.23 -24.24 -34.62
CA ASP A 190 17.03 -23.84 -33.46
C ASP A 190 16.56 -22.47 -32.94
N TYR A 191 15.53 -22.50 -32.09
CA TYR A 191 14.89 -21.30 -31.51
C TYR A 191 15.75 -20.54 -30.51
N ARG A 192 16.82 -21.14 -29.97
CA ARG A 192 17.59 -20.60 -28.83
C ARG A 192 18.14 -19.18 -29.06
N PRO A 193 18.64 -18.81 -30.26
CA PRO A 193 19.13 -17.45 -30.51
C PRO A 193 18.03 -16.38 -30.49
N TYR A 194 16.79 -16.77 -30.79
CA TYR A 194 15.67 -15.87 -31.05
C TYR A 194 14.63 -15.86 -29.92
N PHE A 195 14.48 -16.96 -29.19
CA PHE A 195 13.53 -17.15 -28.10
C PHE A 195 14.30 -17.12 -26.77
N GLN A 196 14.83 -15.94 -26.45
CA GLN A 196 15.66 -15.76 -25.28
C GLN A 196 14.80 -15.73 -24.01
N PRO A 197 15.11 -16.55 -22.99
CA PRO A 197 14.44 -16.43 -21.70
C PRO A 197 14.85 -15.09 -21.07
N VAL A 198 13.85 -14.25 -20.78
CA VAL A 198 14.06 -13.00 -20.05
C VAL A 198 13.63 -13.24 -18.61
N ILE A 199 14.54 -12.98 -17.66
CA ILE A 199 14.20 -13.00 -16.24
C ILE A 199 13.43 -11.71 -15.95
N CYS A 200 12.19 -11.88 -15.51
CA CYS A 200 11.38 -10.78 -14.99
C CYS A 200 11.41 -10.85 -13.46
N TYR A 201 11.57 -9.71 -12.82
CA TYR A 201 11.53 -9.59 -11.37
C TYR A 201 10.67 -8.39 -10.97
N MET A 202 10.13 -8.43 -9.76
CA MET A 202 9.42 -7.31 -9.15
C MET A 202 10.29 -6.73 -8.04
N GLU A 203 10.53 -5.42 -8.09
CA GLU A 203 11.27 -4.68 -7.07
C GLU A 203 10.31 -3.82 -6.25
N GLY A 204 10.53 -3.77 -4.95
CA GLY A 204 9.90 -2.83 -4.03
C GLY A 204 10.98 -1.95 -3.40
N PHE A 205 10.68 -0.67 -3.20
CA PHE A 205 11.56 0.27 -2.51
C PHE A 205 10.74 1.16 -1.57
N TRP A 206 11.38 1.58 -0.48
CA TRP A 206 10.81 2.56 0.43
C TRP A 206 10.98 3.97 -0.14
N SER A 207 9.93 4.77 -0.12
CA SER A 207 9.98 6.17 -0.52
C SER A 207 9.61 7.07 0.66
N LEU A 208 10.30 8.20 0.79
CA LEU A 208 9.95 9.29 1.71
C LEU A 208 9.02 10.33 1.05
N GLU A 209 8.75 10.17 -0.25
CA GLU A 209 7.86 11.06 -0.99
C GLU A 209 6.43 10.91 -0.48
N GLN A 210 5.77 12.03 -0.18
CA GLN A 210 4.36 12.03 0.24
C GLN A 210 3.40 12.13 -0.94
N ASN A 211 3.84 12.86 -1.98
CA ASN A 211 3.08 13.04 -3.21
C ASN A 211 3.31 11.86 -4.13
N ILE A 212 2.27 11.50 -4.87
CA ILE A 212 2.37 10.51 -5.95
C ILE A 212 2.32 11.26 -7.26
N MET A 213 3.28 10.96 -8.12
CA MET A 213 3.17 11.21 -9.55
C MET A 213 2.96 9.89 -10.27
N GLU A 214 2.28 9.93 -11.42
CA GLU A 214 2.09 8.74 -12.25
C GLU A 214 3.45 8.06 -12.54
N PRO A 215 3.71 6.86 -12.00
CA PRO A 215 5.03 6.26 -12.01
C PRO A 215 5.43 5.72 -13.38
N PHE A 216 4.47 5.47 -14.26
CA PHE A 216 4.67 4.99 -15.61
C PHE A 216 3.47 5.39 -16.49
N LYS A 217 3.70 5.56 -17.78
CA LYS A 217 2.59 5.80 -18.71
C LYS A 217 1.79 4.51 -18.89
N SER A 218 0.50 4.55 -18.57
CA SER A 218 -0.46 3.50 -18.93
C SER A 218 -1.48 4.06 -19.92
N ASP A 219 -1.80 3.27 -20.95
CA ASP A 219 -2.80 3.64 -21.95
C ASP A 219 -4.24 3.37 -21.45
N ARG A 220 -4.40 2.74 -20.28
CA ARG A 220 -5.70 2.30 -19.74
C ARG A 220 -6.00 2.81 -18.34
N HIS A 221 -4.98 3.01 -17.52
CA HIS A 221 -5.13 3.36 -16.12
C HIS A 221 -4.45 4.69 -15.81
N ALA A 222 -5.06 5.44 -14.90
CA ALA A 222 -4.46 6.65 -14.34
C ALA A 222 -4.66 6.64 -12.82
N LEU A 223 -3.71 7.23 -12.11
CA LEU A 223 -3.80 7.50 -10.69
C LEU A 223 -4.61 8.76 -10.47
N PHE A 224 -5.80 8.59 -9.90
CA PHE A 224 -6.65 9.68 -9.42
C PHE A 224 -6.36 9.98 -7.94
N ALA A 225 -5.09 10.03 -7.57
CA ALA A 225 -4.63 10.36 -6.22
C ALA A 225 -3.38 11.22 -6.31
N SER A 226 -3.32 12.28 -5.50
CA SER A 226 -2.16 13.19 -5.44
C SER A 226 -1.16 12.81 -4.34
N SER A 227 -1.52 11.90 -3.43
CA SER A 227 -0.67 11.46 -2.33
C SER A 227 -0.86 9.97 -2.00
N TRP A 228 0.12 9.37 -1.32
CA TRP A 228 0.04 7.98 -0.84
C TRP A 228 -1.11 7.76 0.12
N LYS A 229 -1.38 8.75 0.98
CA LYS A 229 -2.52 8.69 1.90
C LYS A 229 -3.85 8.61 1.14
N GLN A 230 -4.05 9.51 0.17
CA GLN A 230 -5.27 9.50 -0.64
C GLN A 230 -5.41 8.20 -1.44
N LEU A 231 -4.31 7.66 -1.97
CA LEU A 231 -4.34 6.39 -2.70
C LEU A 231 -4.70 5.20 -1.78
N GLN A 232 -4.25 5.20 -0.52
CA GLN A 232 -4.57 4.16 0.46
C GLN A 232 -6.02 4.24 0.96
N GLU A 233 -6.60 5.43 0.99
CA GLU A 233 -7.99 5.67 1.42
C GLU A 233 -9.03 5.36 0.32
N GLN A 234 -8.60 5.02 -0.90
CA GLN A 234 -9.45 4.60 -2.03
C GLN A 234 -9.68 3.09 -2.06
#